data_AF-A0A9D0HQ58-F1
#
_entry.id   AF-A0A9D0HQ58-F1
#
_cell.length_a   1.000
_cell.length_b   1.000
_cell.length_c   1.000
_cell.angle_alpha   90.00
_cell.angle_beta   90.00
_cell.angle_gamma   90.00
#
_symmetry.space_group_name_H-M   'P 1'
#
loop_
_entity.id
_entity.type
_entity.pdbx_description
1 polymer ?
#
loop_
_entity_poly.entity_id
_entity_poly.type
_entity_poly.pdbx_seq_one_letter_code
_entity_poly.pdbx_strand_id
1 'polypeptide(L)'
;MNLQKLFITFLGSGLSPVAPGTVGTAAAMPFGLTILYFFGAEALTTLVIVVTIVAIIEINKYEKITTTHDDKSIVIDEAVGVWLTMAITYGGLSLWQNPYNQYAAL
;
A
#
# COMPACT_ATOMS: atom_id res chain seq x y z
N MET A 1 -3.95 -18.24 12.64
CA MET A 1 -3.13 -17.23 11.94
C MET A 1 -2.66 -16.22 12.96
N ASN A 2 -1.36 -15.90 13.04
CA ASN A 2 -0.85 -14.89 13.96
C ASN A 2 -0.94 -13.48 13.35
N LEU A 3 -0.75 -12.43 14.16
CA LEU A 3 -0.90 -11.04 13.71
C LEU A 3 0.10 -10.65 12.61
N GLN A 4 1.35 -11.11 12.73
CA GLN A 4 2.37 -10.90 11.70
C GLN A 4 1.95 -11.48 10.35
N LYS A 5 1.46 -12.72 10.33
CA LYS A 5 1.01 -13.36 9.08
C LYS A 5 -0.21 -12.67 8.49
N LEU A 6 -1.16 -12.23 9.32
CA LEU A 6 -2.31 -11.43 8.87
C LEU A 6 -1.84 -10.12 8.22
N PHE A 7 -0.83 -9.47 8.80
CA PHE A 7 -0.28 -8.21 8.29
C PHE A 7 0.46 -8.40 6.96
N ILE A 8 1.44 -9.30 6.90
CA ILE A 8 2.25 -9.51 5.67
C ILE A 8 1.42 -10.05 4.51
N THR A 9 0.34 -10.81 4.79
CA THR A 9 -0.57 -11.33 3.75
C THR A 9 -1.69 -10.35 3.39
N PHE A 10 -1.63 -9.12 3.91
CA PHE A 10 -2.66 -8.09 3.78
C PHE A 10 -4.08 -8.61 4.06
N LEU A 11 -4.37 -8.87 5.34
CA LEU A 11 -5.66 -9.41 5.80
C LEU A 11 -6.01 -10.79 5.23
N GLY A 12 -5.01 -11.56 4.80
CA GLY A 12 -5.18 -12.90 4.25
C GLY A 12 -5.39 -12.95 2.74
N SER A 13 -5.40 -11.82 2.02
CA SER A 13 -5.50 -11.82 0.55
C SER A 13 -4.33 -12.55 -0.13
N GLY A 14 -3.14 -12.48 0.47
CA GLY A 14 -1.95 -13.20 0.01
C GLY A 14 -2.04 -14.72 0.17
N LEU A 15 -3.05 -15.24 0.88
CA LEU A 15 -3.31 -16.67 0.98
C LEU A 15 -4.20 -17.20 -0.17
N SER A 16 -4.56 -16.34 -1.13
CA SER A 16 -5.33 -16.76 -2.30
C SER A 16 -4.63 -17.90 -3.05
N PRO A 17 -5.35 -18.96 -3.45
CA PRO A 17 -4.77 -20.04 -4.25
C PRO A 17 -4.44 -19.60 -5.69
N VAL A 18 -4.99 -18.47 -6.15
CA VAL A 18 -4.82 -17.95 -7.50
C VAL A 18 -4.28 -16.52 -7.43
N ALA A 19 -3.13 -16.30 -8.04
CA ALA A 19 -2.44 -15.01 -8.16
C ALA A 19 -2.50 -14.16 -6.87
N PRO A 20 -1.84 -14.59 -5.78
CA PRO A 20 -1.82 -13.89 -4.48
C PRO A 20 -1.61 -12.37 -4.59
N GLY A 21 -0.60 -11.92 -5.32
CA GLY A 21 -0.31 -10.49 -5.50
C GLY A 21 -1.41 -9.72 -6.22
N THR A 22 -2.09 -10.34 -7.20
CA THR A 22 -3.25 -9.73 -7.87
C THR A 22 -4.43 -9.58 -6.92
N VAL A 23 -4.70 -10.60 -6.09
CA VAL A 23 -5.76 -10.53 -5.08
C VAL A 23 -5.41 -9.54 -3.98
N GLY A 24 -4.14 -9.47 -3.57
CA GLY A 24 -3.62 -8.45 -2.66
C GLY A 24 -3.81 -7.04 -3.19
N THR A 25 -3.43 -6.79 -4.45
CA THR A 25 -3.65 -5.52 -5.13
C THR A 25 -5.14 -5.15 -5.19
N ALA A 26 -5.99 -6.10 -5.57
CA ALA A 26 -7.44 -5.88 -5.64
C ALA A 26 -8.03 -5.56 -4.26
N ALA A 27 -7.56 -6.22 -3.20
CA ALA A 27 -7.97 -5.94 -1.82
C ALA A 27 -7.44 -4.59 -1.31
N ALA A 28 -6.23 -4.18 -1.72
CA ALA A 28 -5.60 -2.95 -1.28
C ALA A 28 -6.26 -1.70 -1.86
N MET A 29 -6.78 -1.78 -3.09
CA MET A 29 -7.45 -0.66 -3.76
C MET A 29 -8.58 0.00 -2.95
N PRO A 30 -9.64 -0.73 -2.50
CA PRO A 30 -10.73 -0.11 -1.75
C PRO A 30 -10.25 0.51 -0.42
N PHE A 31 -9.22 -0.06 0.21
CA PHE A 31 -8.63 0.49 1.42
C PHE A 31 -7.96 1.85 1.16
N GLY A 32 -7.11 1.92 0.13
CA GLY A 32 -6.44 3.17 -0.28
C GLY A 32 -7.45 4.25 -0.71
N LEU A 33 -8.46 3.87 -1.49
CA LEU A 33 -9.53 4.79 -1.92
C LEU A 33 -10.35 5.34 -0.75
N THR A 34 -10.65 4.50 0.24
CA THR A 34 -11.37 4.93 1.45
C THR A 34 -10.56 5.99 2.20
N ILE A 35 -9.25 5.78 2.35
CA ILE A 35 -8.39 6.75 3.02
C ILE A 35 -8.30 8.05 2.23
N LEU A 36 -8.10 7.97 0.92
CA LEU A 36 -8.08 9.17 0.06
C LEU A 36 -9.38 9.96 0.17
N TYR A 37 -10.53 9.28 0.12
CA TYR A 37 -11.83 9.94 0.13
C TYR A 37 -12.11 10.66 1.44
N PHE A 38 -11.79 10.04 2.59
CA PHE A 38 -12.13 10.60 3.90
C PHE A 38 -11.01 11.45 4.53
N PHE A 39 -9.75 11.18 4.23
CA PHE A 39 -8.59 11.79 4.91
C PHE A 39 -7.59 12.45 3.95
N GLY A 40 -7.73 12.27 2.63
CA GLY A 40 -6.89 12.91 1.62
C GLY A 40 -5.52 12.24 1.40
N ALA A 41 -4.77 12.79 0.44
CA ALA A 41 -3.46 12.25 0.03
C ALA A 41 -2.36 12.38 1.09
N GLU A 42 -2.42 13.38 1.97
CA GLU A 42 -1.42 13.55 3.04
C GLU A 42 -1.50 12.40 4.06
N ALA A 43 -2.72 12.02 4.43
CA ALA A 43 -2.96 10.89 5.31
C ALA A 43 -2.53 9.57 4.66
N LEU A 44 -2.87 9.36 3.38
CA LEU A 44 -2.44 8.16 2.66
C LEU A 44 -0.92 8.09 2.52
N THR A 45 -0.26 9.21 2.22
CA THR A 45 1.21 9.30 2.13
C THR A 45 1.86 8.95 3.47
N THR A 46 1.33 9.49 4.57
CA THR A 46 1.82 9.18 5.92
C THR A 46 1.67 7.69 6.22
N LEU A 47 0.52 7.11 5.89
CA LEU A 47 0.28 5.68 6.06
C LEU A 47 1.29 4.85 5.25
N VAL A 48 1.51 5.19 3.97
CA VAL A 48 2.48 4.48 3.12
C VAL A 48 3.86 4.44 3.76
N ILE A 49 4.35 5.56 4.27
CA ILE A 49 5.67 5.65 4.94
C ILE A 49 5.71 4.73 6.17
N VAL A 50 4.71 4.83 7.05
CA VAL A 50 4.65 4.04 8.28
C VAL A 50 4.55 2.55 7.97
N VAL A 51 3.65 2.15 7.07
CA VAL A 51 3.44 0.74 6.72
C VAL A 51 4.65 0.18 6.00
N THR A 52 5.34 0.94 5.15
CA THR A 52 6.59 0.48 4.49
C THR A 52 7.65 0.11 5.52
N ILE A 53 7.87 0.98 6.52
CA ILE A 53 8.88 0.74 7.57
C ILE A 53 8.50 -0.51 8.38
N VAL A 54 7.24 -0.64 8.78
CA VAL A 54 6.77 -1.82 9.52
C VAL A 54 6.83 -3.08 8.66
N ALA A 55 6.49 -3.01 7.38
CA ALA A 55 6.56 -4.12 6.42
C ALA A 55 7.98 -4.65 6.29
N ILE A 56 8.98 -3.79 6.10
CA ILE A 56 10.38 -4.21 6.01
C ILE A 56 10.81 -4.97 7.28
N ILE A 57 10.41 -4.48 8.46
CA ILE A 57 10.75 -5.12 9.73
C ILE A 57 10.07 -6.50 9.86
N GLU A 58 8.77 -6.58 9.55
CA GLU A 58 8.00 -7.81 9.71
C GLU A 58 8.31 -8.87 8.66
N ILE A 59 8.56 -8.48 7.41
CA ILE A 59 9.02 -9.37 6.34
C ILE A 59 10.38 -9.98 6.72
N ASN A 60 11.35 -9.16 7.13
CA ASN A 60 12.67 -9.64 7.54
C ASN A 60 12.60 -10.62 8.72
N LYS A 61 11.68 -10.39 9.68
CA LYS A 61 11.45 -11.33 10.78
C LYS A 61 10.82 -12.63 10.27
N TYR A 62 9.82 -12.54 9.41
CA TYR A 62 9.11 -13.69 8.85
C TYR A 62 10.06 -14.59 8.06
N GLU A 63 10.86 -14.04 7.14
CA GLU A 63 11.81 -14.80 6.33
C GLU A 63 12.86 -15.53 7.17
N LYS A 64 13.34 -14.89 8.26
CA LYS A 64 14.28 -15.54 9.20
C LYS A 64 13.67 -16.73 9.93
N ILE A 65 12.37 -16.69 10.23
CA ILE A 65 11.67 -17.76 10.95
C ILE A 65 11.32 -18.91 10.00
N THR A 66 10.83 -18.59 8.81
CA THR A 66 10.39 -19.59 7.83
C THR A 66 11.54 -20.16 7.00
N THR A 67 12.73 -19.55 7.06
CA THR A 67 13.88 -19.85 6.20
C THR A 67 13.56 -19.81 4.70
N THR A 68 12.45 -19.13 4.35
CA THR A 68 11.94 -19.00 2.99
C THR A 68 12.05 -17.53 2.63
N HIS A 69 12.82 -17.25 1.60
CA HIS A 69 12.89 -15.91 1.00
C HIS A 69 11.79 -15.76 -0.05
N ASP A 70 11.22 -14.56 -0.14
CA ASP A 70 10.26 -14.19 -1.19
C ASP A 70 9.04 -15.13 -1.25
N ASP A 71 8.39 -15.32 -0.09
CA ASP A 71 7.13 -16.07 0.00
C ASP A 71 6.03 -15.30 -0.75
N LYS A 72 5.45 -15.92 -1.79
CA LYS A 72 4.37 -15.34 -2.61
C LYS A 72 3.15 -14.87 -1.83
N SER A 73 2.98 -15.30 -0.57
CA SER A 73 1.90 -14.85 0.29
C SER A 73 2.16 -13.50 0.96
N ILE A 74 3.41 -13.02 0.96
CA ILE A 74 3.74 -11.67 1.35
C ILE A 74 3.19 -10.77 0.25
N VAL A 75 2.11 -10.05 0.57
CA VAL A 75 1.47 -9.12 -0.37
C VAL A 75 1.24 -7.71 0.17
N ILE A 76 1.87 -7.43 1.32
CA ILE A 76 1.81 -6.12 1.96
C ILE A 76 2.61 -5.08 1.14
N ASP A 77 3.61 -5.52 0.39
CA ASP A 77 4.41 -4.71 -0.52
C ASP A 77 3.61 -4.28 -1.77
N GLU A 78 2.77 -5.14 -2.38
CA GLU A 78 1.86 -4.67 -3.44
C GLU A 78 0.81 -3.72 -2.87
N ALA A 79 0.29 -3.97 -1.66
CA ALA A 79 -0.68 -3.08 -1.03
C ALA A 79 -0.10 -1.67 -0.84
N VAL A 80 1.10 -1.58 -0.26
CA VAL A 80 1.83 -0.32 -0.08
C VAL A 80 2.15 0.35 -1.42
N GLY A 81 2.56 -0.43 -2.43
CA GLY A 81 2.83 0.07 -3.77
C GLY A 81 1.61 0.73 -4.42
N VAL A 82 0.44 0.09 -4.36
CA VAL A 82 -0.83 0.63 -4.85
C VAL A 82 -1.16 1.95 -4.16
N TRP A 83 -1.03 2.02 -2.84
CA TRP A 83 -1.31 3.23 -2.08
C TRP A 83 -0.33 4.36 -2.39
N LEU A 84 0.95 4.05 -2.60
CA LEU A 84 1.94 5.03 -3.01
C LEU A 84 1.57 5.63 -4.38
N THR A 85 1.22 4.79 -5.36
CA THR A 85 0.76 5.25 -6.68
C THR A 85 -0.47 6.14 -6.53
N MET A 86 -1.47 5.72 -5.76
CA MET A 86 -2.69 6.49 -5.51
C MET A 86 -2.40 7.86 -4.89
N ALA A 87 -1.52 7.91 -3.87
CA ALA A 87 -1.15 9.15 -3.19
C ALA A 87 -0.48 10.15 -4.15
N ILE A 88 0.48 9.68 -4.96
CA ILE A 88 1.17 10.52 -5.96
C ILE A 88 0.20 11.01 -7.03
N THR A 89 -0.62 10.11 -7.61
CA THR A 89 -1.55 10.47 -8.68
C THR A 89 -2.61 11.46 -8.19
N TYR A 90 -3.20 11.24 -7.00
CA TYR A 90 -4.20 12.14 -6.44
C TYR A 90 -3.59 13.49 -6.05
N GLY A 91 -2.41 13.49 -5.41
CA GLY A 91 -1.70 14.72 -5.04
C GLY A 91 -1.32 15.55 -6.28
N GLY A 92 -0.75 14.91 -7.30
CA GLY A 92 -0.41 15.55 -8.57
C GLY A 92 -1.63 16.13 -9.30
N LEU A 93 -2.75 15.38 -9.36
CA LEU A 93 -4.00 15.86 -9.94
C LEU A 93 -4.54 17.08 -9.20
N SER A 94 -4.49 17.06 -7.86
CA SER A 94 -4.95 18.17 -7.02
C SER A 94 -4.13 19.44 -7.25
N LEU A 95 -2.81 19.30 -7.45
CA LEU A 95 -1.94 20.42 -7.83
C LEU A 95 -2.27 20.93 -9.23
N TRP A 96 -2.48 20.05 -10.22
CA TRP A 96 -2.83 20.47 -11.58
C TRP A 96 -4.16 21.24 -11.64
N GLN A 97 -5.15 20.80 -10.86
CA GLN A 97 -6.48 21.43 -10.82
C GLN A 97 -6.50 22.76 -10.06
N ASN A 98 -5.43 23.11 -9.34
CA ASN A 98 -5.38 24.34 -8.56
C ASN A 98 -5.43 25.57 -9.50
N PRO A 99 -6.48 26.42 -9.42
CA PRO A 99 -6.66 27.54 -10.33
C PRO A 99 -5.51 28.55 -10.25
N TYR A 100 -4.81 28.65 -9.11
CA TYR A 100 -3.66 29.55 -8.95
C TYR A 100 -2.45 29.12 -9.80
N ASN A 101 -2.32 27.83 -10.14
CA ASN A 101 -1.21 27.34 -10.96
C ASN A 101 -1.34 27.74 -12.44
N GLN A 102 -2.54 28.12 -12.89
CA GLN A 102 -2.78 28.60 -14.26
C GLN A 102 -2.20 29.99 -14.48
N TYR A 103 -2.02 30.77 -13.41
CA TYR A 103 -1.44 32.12 -13.45
C TYR A 103 0.07 32.13 -13.23
N ALA A 104 0.66 31.03 -12.75
CA ALA A 104 2.10 30.92 -12.50
C ALA A 104 2.93 30.64 -13.77
N ALA A 105 2.27 30.36 -14.90
CA ALA A 105 2.89 30.10 -16.20
C ALA A 105 2.92 31.34 -17.13
N LEU A 106 2.52 32.53 -16.63
CA LEU A 106 2.58 33.84 -17.30
C LEU A 106 3.72 34.68 -16.69
#